data_AF-A0AAW3U8U9-F1
#
_entry.id   AF-A0AAW3U8U9-F1
#
_cell.length_a   1.000
_cell.length_b   1.000
_cell.length_c   1.000
_cell.angle_alpha   90.00
_cell.angle_beta   90.00
_cell.angle_gamma   90.00
#
_symmetry.space_group_name_H-M   'P 1'
#
loop_
_entity.id
_entity.type
_entity.pdbx_description
1 polymer ?
#
loop_
_entity_poly.entity_id
_entity_poly.type
_entity_poly.pdbx_seq_one_letter_code
_entity_poly.pdbx_strand_id
1 'polypeptide(L)'
;MKKTHIFTAVGLIAAGLATFLLMKPSPPADASRDSSHQAEARRADEVSIPGSGSSVINQRVSDWASKPSDELYRNFHDTKSRAEAGDAAAQRRLAEIYEQCAMYSVSPKNFASMLDSYSKIKKENSSRYEQIKGRFSHYCSEVDGGEVIPLEAIELWYKEAARRGDLIAQLKLASGKTMSSEEYQNLVTKAIKSKDPEAIFAVDEMLNNPNASIELGSYAPDNSGNYTEFAWALAACEAGAACGPGSYRSDMICLNYGICGSRYEDAVRTKIVPPGQLNLLNKQVEKIQSIIKTEK
;
A
#
# COMPACT_ATOMS: atom_id res chain seq x y z
N MET A 1 36.03 15.71 48.23
CA MET A 1 37.38 15.78 47.60
C MET A 1 37.41 14.67 46.55
N LYS A 2 37.58 14.81 45.23
CA LYS A 2 38.27 15.75 44.33
C LYS A 2 37.39 15.91 43.05
N LYS A 3 37.03 17.14 42.66
CA LYS A 3 37.56 17.96 41.54
C LYS A 3 37.33 17.42 40.10
N THR A 4 36.28 18.00 39.50
CA THR A 4 36.17 18.62 38.16
C THR A 4 37.31 18.43 37.15
N HIS A 5 36.95 18.16 35.89
CA HIS A 5 37.45 18.92 34.74
C HIS A 5 36.41 18.98 33.60
N ILE A 6 36.03 20.21 33.28
CA ILE A 6 35.29 20.65 32.10
C ILE A 6 36.31 20.87 30.99
N PHE A 7 36.03 20.39 29.77
CA PHE A 7 36.68 20.90 28.56
C PHE A 7 35.62 21.20 27.51
N THR A 8 35.41 22.49 27.34
CA THR A 8 34.79 23.15 26.19
C THR A 8 35.78 23.12 25.02
N ALA A 9 35.32 22.79 23.83
CA ALA A 9 36.01 23.12 22.58
C ALA A 9 35.00 23.60 21.54
N VAL A 10 35.09 24.89 21.24
CA VAL A 10 34.47 25.58 20.12
C VAL A 10 35.33 25.32 18.87
N GLY A 11 34.69 25.03 17.73
CA GLY A 11 35.35 24.80 16.45
C GLY A 11 34.40 24.96 15.26
N LEU A 12 34.46 26.15 14.67
CA LEU A 12 33.70 26.71 13.56
C LEU A 12 34.08 26.14 12.16
N ILE A 13 33.09 26.20 11.23
CA ILE A 13 33.16 26.42 9.77
C ILE A 13 33.50 25.25 8.81
N ALA A 14 32.55 24.95 7.91
CA ALA A 14 32.67 25.02 6.42
C ALA A 14 31.55 24.14 5.80
N ALA A 15 30.47 24.71 5.25
CA ALA A 15 30.34 25.12 3.84
C ALA A 15 30.86 24.06 2.84
N GLY A 16 29.95 23.29 2.27
CA GLY A 16 30.19 22.36 1.16
C GLY A 16 29.04 22.40 0.15
N LEU A 17 28.85 23.55 -0.48
CA LEU A 17 28.12 23.72 -1.74
C LEU A 17 29.09 23.39 -2.88
N ALA A 18 28.78 22.38 -3.69
CA ALA A 18 29.45 22.12 -4.96
C ALA A 18 28.42 21.51 -5.92
N THR A 19 27.74 22.36 -6.69
CA THR A 19 28.00 22.63 -8.13
C THR A 19 27.36 21.62 -9.07
N PHE A 20 26.09 21.89 -9.34
CA PHE A 20 25.44 21.62 -10.63
C PHE A 20 26.04 22.58 -11.67
N LEU A 21 26.83 22.10 -12.62
CA LEU A 21 27.10 22.83 -13.87
C LEU A 21 27.26 21.88 -15.07
N LEU A 22 26.31 22.04 -15.98
CA LEU A 22 26.50 22.18 -17.43
C LEU A 22 27.02 20.97 -18.22
N MET A 23 26.10 20.14 -18.68
CA MET A 23 26.23 19.54 -20.02
C MET A 23 25.15 20.13 -20.95
N LYS A 24 25.61 20.94 -21.91
CA LYS A 24 24.85 21.37 -23.10
C LYS A 24 24.82 20.21 -24.11
N PRO A 25 23.67 19.87 -24.72
CA PRO A 25 23.64 19.08 -25.94
C PRO A 25 23.83 19.98 -27.17
N SER A 26 24.56 19.49 -28.17
CA SER A 26 24.60 20.07 -29.52
C SER A 26 23.70 19.26 -30.46
N PRO A 27 22.87 19.90 -31.33
CA PRO A 27 22.11 19.23 -32.40
C PRO A 27 22.96 19.16 -33.69
N PRO A 28 22.69 18.24 -34.64
CA PRO A 28 21.68 18.45 -35.71
C PRO A 28 21.01 17.10 -36.12
N ALA A 29 20.07 16.97 -37.07
CA ALA A 29 19.77 17.70 -38.28
C ALA A 29 18.31 17.48 -38.73
N ASP A 30 17.78 18.49 -39.42
CA ASP A 30 16.56 18.45 -40.22
C ASP A 30 16.62 17.44 -41.36
N ALA A 31 15.49 16.77 -41.61
CA ALA A 31 15.13 16.30 -42.93
C ALA A 31 13.60 16.39 -43.09
N SER A 32 13.15 17.55 -43.56
CA SER A 32 11.82 17.75 -44.12
C SER A 32 11.78 17.20 -45.55
N ARG A 33 10.75 16.43 -45.87
CA ARG A 33 10.25 16.31 -47.25
C ARG A 33 8.74 16.02 -47.23
N ASP A 34 7.99 17.03 -47.69
CA ASP A 34 6.83 17.01 -48.59
C ASP A 34 6.43 15.64 -49.18
N SER A 35 5.17 15.32 -49.48
CA SER A 35 3.97 16.13 -49.67
C SER A 35 2.76 15.20 -49.92
N SER A 36 1.57 15.65 -49.51
CA SER A 36 0.25 15.53 -50.17
C SER A 36 -0.16 14.22 -50.87
N HIS A 37 -1.27 13.64 -50.42
CA HIS A 37 -2.39 13.31 -51.30
C HIS A 37 -3.73 13.46 -50.56
N GLN A 38 -4.59 14.30 -51.13
CA GLN A 38 -6.01 14.47 -50.85
C GLN A 38 -6.79 13.21 -51.29
N ALA A 39 -7.89 12.89 -50.59
CA ALA A 39 -9.20 12.65 -51.20
C ALA A 39 -10.28 12.52 -50.12
N GLU A 40 -11.15 13.53 -50.06
CA GLU A 40 -12.48 13.46 -49.45
C GLU A 40 -13.38 12.45 -50.19
N ALA A 41 -14.20 11.71 -49.45
CA ALA A 41 -15.53 11.29 -49.92
C ALA A 41 -16.47 11.06 -48.73
N ARG A 42 -17.52 11.87 -48.69
CA ARG A 42 -18.67 11.82 -47.77
C ARG A 42 -19.63 10.70 -48.16
N ARG A 43 -20.31 10.13 -47.15
CA ARG A 43 -21.69 9.55 -47.09
C ARG A 43 -21.68 8.39 -46.09
N ALA A 44 -22.72 8.08 -45.33
CA ALA A 44 -23.96 8.71 -44.90
C ALA A 44 -24.43 7.84 -43.72
N ASP A 45 -25.29 8.39 -42.88
CA ASP A 45 -25.93 7.72 -41.75
C ASP A 45 -26.45 6.31 -42.09
N GLU A 46 -26.11 5.33 -41.25
CA GLU A 46 -26.99 4.19 -41.00
C GLU A 46 -26.84 3.75 -39.55
N VAL A 47 -27.77 4.25 -38.72
CA VAL A 47 -28.06 3.76 -37.39
C VAL A 47 -28.49 2.30 -37.53
N SER A 48 -27.61 1.38 -37.13
CA SER A 48 -27.95 0.00 -36.89
C SER A 48 -27.62 -0.32 -35.44
N ILE A 49 -28.67 -0.45 -34.64
CA ILE A 49 -28.64 -1.10 -33.32
C ILE A 49 -28.79 -2.59 -33.57
N PRO A 50 -27.84 -3.42 -33.13
CA PRO A 50 -28.17 -4.78 -32.77
C PRO A 50 -27.71 -5.11 -31.36
N GLY A 51 -28.67 -5.61 -30.58
CA GLY A 51 -28.45 -6.83 -29.83
C GLY A 51 -27.92 -6.64 -28.42
N SER A 52 -28.88 -6.73 -27.50
CA SER A 52 -28.73 -7.32 -26.16
C SER A 52 -27.79 -8.53 -26.16
N GLY A 53 -26.50 -8.26 -26.02
CA GLY A 53 -25.50 -9.17 -25.52
C GLY A 53 -24.80 -8.39 -24.45
N SER A 54 -25.28 -8.49 -23.20
CA SER A 54 -24.53 -8.03 -22.04
C SER A 54 -23.21 -8.76 -22.06
N SER A 55 -22.25 -8.11 -22.70
CA SER A 55 -20.83 -8.28 -22.46
C SER A 55 -20.71 -8.27 -20.96
N VAL A 56 -20.56 -9.47 -20.39
CA VAL A 56 -19.86 -9.64 -19.14
C VAL A 56 -18.48 -9.12 -19.46
N ILE A 57 -18.35 -7.79 -19.37
CA ILE A 57 -17.10 -7.08 -19.44
C ILE A 57 -16.28 -7.78 -18.39
N ASN A 58 -15.29 -8.52 -18.87
CA ASN A 58 -14.07 -8.81 -18.16
C ASN A 58 -13.55 -7.48 -17.61
N GLN A 59 -14.12 -7.00 -16.51
CA GLN A 59 -13.35 -6.32 -15.49
C GLN A 59 -12.36 -7.38 -15.08
N ARG A 60 -11.25 -7.44 -15.82
CA ARG A 60 -9.97 -7.92 -15.31
C ARG A 60 -9.88 -7.21 -13.98
N VAL A 61 -10.13 -7.94 -12.89
CA VAL A 61 -9.94 -7.41 -11.55
C VAL A 61 -8.50 -6.92 -11.58
N SER A 62 -8.33 -5.60 -11.58
CA SER A 62 -7.03 -4.97 -11.72
C SER A 62 -6.23 -5.41 -10.53
N ASP A 63 -5.39 -6.43 -10.71
CA ASP A 63 -4.48 -6.85 -9.66
C ASP A 63 -3.49 -5.71 -9.39
N TRP A 64 -2.90 -5.70 -8.19
CA TRP A 64 -2.05 -4.60 -7.74
C TRP A 64 -0.79 -4.40 -8.60
N ALA A 65 -0.44 -5.37 -9.45
CA ALA A 65 0.72 -5.36 -10.35
C ALA A 65 0.31 -5.29 -11.84
N SER A 66 -0.96 -5.13 -12.17
CA SER A 66 -1.48 -5.39 -13.52
C SER A 66 -1.08 -4.37 -14.59
N LYS A 67 -0.48 -3.23 -14.18
CA LYS A 67 -0.01 -2.19 -15.11
C LYS A 67 1.19 -2.68 -15.92
N PRO A 68 1.36 -2.23 -17.18
CA PRO A 68 2.55 -2.52 -17.98
C PRO A 68 3.85 -2.05 -17.29
N SER A 69 4.97 -2.73 -17.55
CA SER A 69 6.27 -2.45 -16.89
C SER A 69 6.73 -1.00 -17.10
N ASP A 70 6.56 -0.44 -18.30
CA ASP A 70 6.93 0.95 -18.58
C ASP A 70 6.09 1.96 -17.79
N GLU A 71 4.82 1.63 -17.51
CA GLU A 71 3.95 2.43 -16.66
C GLU A 71 4.30 2.28 -15.18
N LEU A 72 4.62 1.07 -14.72
CA LEU A 72 5.09 0.81 -13.35
C LEU A 72 6.38 1.58 -13.05
N TYR A 73 7.36 1.49 -13.96
CA TYR A 73 8.61 2.24 -13.90
C TYR A 73 8.36 3.75 -13.79
N ARG A 74 7.54 4.32 -14.69
CA ARG A 74 7.21 5.75 -14.65
C ARG A 74 6.49 6.14 -13.35
N ASN A 75 5.54 5.34 -12.90
CA ASN A 75 4.78 5.60 -11.66
C ASN A 75 5.70 5.58 -10.43
N PHE A 76 6.65 4.64 -10.38
CA PHE A 76 7.65 4.58 -9.31
C PHE A 76 8.51 5.84 -9.31
N HIS A 77 9.07 6.23 -10.45
CA HIS A 77 9.95 7.40 -10.55
C HIS A 77 9.21 8.73 -10.28
N ASP A 78 7.96 8.88 -10.72
CA ASP A 78 7.11 10.02 -10.35
C ASP A 78 6.89 10.07 -8.84
N THR A 79 6.50 8.94 -8.23
CA THR A 79 6.28 8.84 -6.79
C THR A 79 7.54 9.22 -6.02
N LYS A 80 8.70 8.71 -6.44
CA LYS A 80 9.99 9.02 -5.83
C LYS A 80 10.32 10.51 -5.95
N SER A 81 10.17 11.08 -7.14
CA SER A 81 10.43 12.52 -7.37
C SER A 81 9.55 13.41 -6.51
N ARG A 82 8.25 13.11 -6.40
CA ARG A 82 7.32 13.85 -5.53
C ARG A 82 7.63 13.66 -4.04
N ALA A 83 8.03 12.45 -3.64
CA ALA A 83 8.42 12.17 -2.27
C ALA A 83 9.65 12.99 -1.84
N GLU A 84 10.66 13.07 -2.71
CA GLU A 84 11.87 13.89 -2.54
C GLU A 84 11.53 15.40 -2.53
N ALA A 85 10.53 15.82 -3.29
CA ALA A 85 10.01 17.19 -3.27
C ALA A 85 9.18 17.55 -2.02
N GLY A 86 8.90 16.58 -1.14
CA GLY A 86 8.20 16.82 0.13
C GLY A 86 6.69 16.60 0.10
N ASP A 87 6.14 15.96 -0.93
CA ASP A 87 4.74 15.55 -0.98
C ASP A 87 4.50 14.39 0.01
N ALA A 88 3.71 14.65 1.05
CA ALA A 88 3.47 13.69 2.13
C ALA A 88 2.81 12.38 1.66
N ALA A 89 1.88 12.47 0.71
CA ALA A 89 1.20 11.30 0.18
C ALA A 89 2.13 10.48 -0.72
N ALA A 90 3.00 11.14 -1.49
CA ALA A 90 4.03 10.47 -2.27
C ALA A 90 5.09 9.80 -1.38
N GLN A 91 5.47 10.43 -0.27
CA GLN A 91 6.39 9.82 0.72
C GLN A 91 5.81 8.57 1.34
N ARG A 92 4.54 8.61 1.78
CA ARG A 92 3.84 7.40 2.22
C ARG A 92 3.83 6.35 1.10
N ARG A 93 3.46 6.75 -0.12
CA ARG A 93 3.35 5.79 -1.23
C ARG A 93 4.69 5.15 -1.56
N LEU A 94 5.79 5.89 -1.49
CA LEU A 94 7.14 5.36 -1.65
C LEU A 94 7.47 4.34 -0.55
N ALA A 95 7.12 4.65 0.70
CA ALA A 95 7.29 3.71 1.82
C ALA A 95 6.51 2.41 1.61
N GLU A 96 5.25 2.49 1.16
CA GLU A 96 4.43 1.31 0.84
C GLU A 96 5.03 0.45 -0.28
N ILE A 97 5.53 1.09 -1.34
CA ILE A 97 6.21 0.39 -2.46
C ILE A 97 7.45 -0.34 -1.93
N TYR A 98 8.25 0.34 -1.11
CA TYR A 98 9.44 -0.24 -0.52
C TYR A 98 9.13 -1.39 0.43
N GLU A 99 8.15 -1.23 1.31
CA GLU A 99 7.69 -2.30 2.21
C GLU A 99 7.22 -3.52 1.42
N GLN A 100 6.40 -3.30 0.41
CA GLN A 100 5.87 -4.33 -0.46
C GLN A 100 6.98 -5.11 -1.19
N CYS A 101 8.04 -4.43 -1.63
CA CYS A 101 9.12 -5.05 -2.39
C CYS A 101 10.32 -5.46 -1.53
N ALA A 102 10.33 -5.18 -0.22
CA ALA A 102 11.49 -5.40 0.65
C ALA A 102 12.00 -6.84 0.61
N MET A 103 11.13 -7.81 0.88
CA MET A 103 11.50 -9.24 0.88
C MET A 103 11.94 -9.74 -0.50
N TYR A 104 11.32 -9.24 -1.56
CA TYR A 104 11.68 -9.59 -2.94
C TYR A 104 13.07 -9.03 -3.29
N SER A 105 13.34 -7.77 -2.94
CA SER A 105 14.57 -7.05 -3.29
C SER A 105 15.84 -7.70 -2.72
N VAL A 106 15.75 -8.33 -1.54
CA VAL A 106 16.90 -9.03 -0.92
C VAL A 106 17.40 -10.17 -1.81
N SER A 107 16.50 -10.95 -2.39
CA SER A 107 16.84 -12.01 -3.32
C SER A 107 15.61 -12.49 -4.11
N PRO A 108 15.41 -11.99 -5.34
CA PRO A 108 14.32 -12.42 -6.21
C PRO A 108 14.29 -13.94 -6.42
N LYS A 109 15.48 -14.55 -6.53
CA LYS A 109 15.65 -16.00 -6.69
C LYS A 109 15.18 -16.77 -5.46
N ASN A 110 15.56 -16.35 -4.25
CA ASN A 110 15.14 -17.04 -3.03
C ASN A 110 13.65 -16.84 -2.76
N PHE A 111 13.11 -15.65 -3.05
CA PHE A 111 11.68 -15.39 -2.99
C PHE A 111 10.89 -16.34 -3.92
N ALA A 112 11.30 -16.45 -5.19
CA ALA A 112 10.70 -17.40 -6.13
C ALA A 112 10.81 -18.85 -5.65
N SER A 113 12.00 -19.26 -5.17
CA SER A 113 12.25 -20.62 -4.68
C SER A 113 11.41 -20.97 -3.44
N MET A 114 11.13 -20.00 -2.57
CA MET A 114 10.23 -20.15 -1.42
C MET A 114 8.82 -20.50 -1.90
N LEU A 115 8.29 -19.74 -2.87
CA LEU A 115 6.95 -19.98 -3.42
C LEU A 115 6.84 -21.29 -4.20
N ASP A 116 7.90 -21.69 -4.91
CA ASP A 116 7.98 -23.02 -5.54
C ASP A 116 7.94 -24.14 -4.49
N SER A 117 8.57 -23.92 -3.33
CA SER A 117 8.55 -24.87 -2.21
C SER A 117 7.16 -24.93 -1.55
N TYR A 118 6.51 -23.79 -1.35
CA TYR A 118 5.12 -23.74 -0.85
C TYR A 118 4.16 -24.45 -1.80
N SER A 119 4.34 -24.29 -3.11
CA SER A 119 3.55 -25.00 -4.13
C SER A 119 3.70 -26.52 -4.06
N LYS A 120 4.90 -27.03 -3.74
CA LYS A 120 5.14 -28.47 -3.57
C LYS A 120 4.47 -29.03 -2.31
N ILE A 121 4.42 -28.25 -1.23
CA ILE A 121 3.85 -28.65 0.07
C ILE A 121 2.32 -28.54 0.05
N LYS A 122 1.79 -27.43 -0.47
CA LYS A 122 0.36 -27.11 -0.55
C LYS A 122 -0.07 -27.08 -2.01
N LYS A 123 -0.15 -28.27 -2.61
CA LYS A 123 -0.42 -28.44 -4.04
C LYS A 123 -1.72 -27.77 -4.47
N GLU A 124 -2.73 -27.79 -3.60
CA GLU A 124 -4.02 -27.12 -3.78
C GLU A 124 -3.88 -25.61 -4.04
N ASN A 125 -2.82 -24.96 -3.54
CA ASN A 125 -2.57 -23.54 -3.66
C ASN A 125 -1.52 -23.18 -4.74
N SER A 126 -0.99 -24.16 -5.48
CA SER A 126 0.13 -23.96 -6.42
C SER A 126 -0.12 -22.84 -7.43
N SER A 127 -1.33 -22.81 -8.03
CA SER A 127 -1.69 -21.75 -8.99
C SER A 127 -1.68 -20.37 -8.34
N ARG A 128 -2.07 -20.25 -7.06
CA ARG A 128 -2.05 -18.98 -6.35
C ARG A 128 -0.63 -18.52 -6.08
N TYR A 129 0.25 -19.40 -5.62
CA TYR A 129 1.66 -19.04 -5.41
C TYR A 129 2.36 -18.64 -6.71
N GLU A 130 2.07 -19.31 -7.84
CA GLU A 130 2.60 -18.92 -9.14
C GLU A 130 2.14 -17.50 -9.54
N GLN A 131 0.86 -17.19 -9.34
CA GLN A 131 0.33 -15.85 -9.60
C GLN A 131 0.96 -14.79 -8.71
N ILE A 132 1.16 -15.07 -7.41
CA ILE A 132 1.85 -14.17 -6.48
C ILE A 132 3.29 -13.94 -6.94
N LYS A 133 4.01 -15.02 -7.25
CA LYS A 133 5.38 -14.96 -7.78
C LYS A 133 5.46 -14.06 -9.01
N GLY A 134 4.54 -14.22 -9.97
CA GLY A 134 4.45 -13.39 -11.16
C GLY A 134 4.22 -11.91 -10.85
N ARG A 135 3.28 -11.58 -9.96
CA ARG A 135 3.00 -10.18 -9.58
C ARG A 135 4.18 -9.50 -8.89
N PHE A 136 4.80 -10.16 -7.92
CA PHE A 136 6.00 -9.63 -7.26
C PHE A 136 7.14 -9.45 -8.25
N SER A 137 7.39 -10.44 -9.11
CA SER A 137 8.47 -10.33 -10.10
C SER A 137 8.23 -9.24 -11.13
N HIS A 138 7.00 -9.02 -11.55
CA HIS A 138 6.63 -8.01 -12.55
C HIS A 138 6.63 -6.60 -11.97
N TYR A 139 6.19 -6.44 -10.73
CA TYR A 139 6.12 -5.12 -10.10
C TYR A 139 7.44 -4.69 -9.47
N CYS A 140 8.05 -5.55 -8.67
CA CYS A 140 9.23 -5.20 -7.89
C CYS A 140 10.53 -5.18 -8.72
N SER A 141 10.55 -5.71 -9.95
CA SER A 141 11.66 -5.51 -10.87
C SER A 141 11.80 -4.06 -11.34
N GLU A 142 10.71 -3.29 -11.31
CA GLU A 142 10.68 -1.90 -11.77
C GLU A 142 11.02 -0.89 -10.66
N VAL A 143 11.20 -1.37 -9.42
CA VAL A 143 11.48 -0.52 -8.24
C VAL A 143 12.99 -0.36 -8.07
N ASP A 144 13.48 0.88 -8.13
CA ASP A 144 14.89 1.26 -7.96
C ASP A 144 15.91 0.41 -8.76
N GLY A 145 15.51 -0.05 -9.94
CA GLY A 145 16.38 -0.87 -10.79
C GLY A 145 16.69 -2.26 -10.21
N GLY A 146 15.93 -2.72 -9.22
CA GLY A 146 16.10 -4.02 -8.58
C GLY A 146 17.15 -4.06 -7.47
N GLU A 147 17.66 -2.91 -7.03
CA GLU A 147 18.55 -2.81 -5.89
C GLU A 147 17.87 -3.24 -4.58
N VAL A 148 18.68 -3.67 -3.61
CA VAL A 148 18.18 -4.04 -2.28
C VAL A 148 17.59 -2.81 -1.59
N ILE A 149 16.36 -2.93 -1.10
CA ILE A 149 15.65 -1.85 -0.39
C ILE A 149 16.06 -1.88 1.10
N PRO A 150 16.70 -0.82 1.63
CA PRO A 150 17.03 -0.75 3.05
C PRO A 150 15.77 -0.60 3.92
N LEU A 151 15.68 -1.34 5.03
CA LEU A 151 14.52 -1.25 5.93
C LEU A 151 14.39 0.14 6.57
N GLU A 152 15.53 0.80 6.81
CA GLU A 152 15.60 2.16 7.34
C GLU A 152 14.98 3.17 6.37
N ALA A 153 15.01 2.90 5.06
CA ALA A 153 14.38 3.77 4.07
C ALA A 153 12.84 3.74 4.19
N ILE A 154 12.26 2.58 4.45
CA ILE A 154 10.80 2.44 4.68
C ILE A 154 10.39 3.28 5.88
N GLU A 155 11.08 3.11 7.01
CA GLU A 155 10.78 3.85 8.24
C GLU A 155 10.99 5.36 8.06
N LEU A 156 12.06 5.77 7.38
CA LEU A 156 12.36 7.17 7.10
C LEU A 156 11.24 7.84 6.30
N TRP A 157 10.75 7.19 5.23
CA TRP A 157 9.68 7.76 4.40
C TRP A 157 8.35 7.84 5.13
N TYR A 158 8.00 6.84 5.95
CA TYR A 158 6.82 6.94 6.81
C TYR A 158 6.96 8.07 7.84
N LYS A 159 8.13 8.24 8.47
CA LYS A 159 8.38 9.35 9.41
C LYS A 159 8.22 10.70 8.75
N GLU A 160 8.76 10.88 7.56
CA GLU A 160 8.67 12.15 6.85
C GLU A 160 7.24 12.45 6.39
N ALA A 161 6.52 11.45 5.87
CA ALA A 161 5.10 11.56 5.53
C ALA A 161 4.24 11.95 6.74
N ALA A 162 4.42 11.24 7.87
CA ALA A 162 3.69 11.48 9.10
C ALA A 162 3.96 12.87 9.68
N ARG A 163 5.23 13.32 9.66
CA ARG A 163 5.65 14.67 10.08
C ARG A 163 4.97 15.77 9.26
N ARG A 164 4.66 15.49 7.99
CA ARG A 164 3.96 16.40 7.08
C ARG A 164 2.44 16.25 7.09
N GLY A 165 1.89 15.41 7.96
CA GLY A 165 0.46 15.31 8.17
C GLY A 165 -0.23 14.17 7.43
N ASP A 166 0.50 13.26 6.77
CA ASP A 166 -0.13 12.06 6.19
C ASP A 166 -0.69 11.15 7.30
N LEU A 167 -2.00 10.93 7.29
CA LEU A 167 -2.72 10.22 8.33
C LEU A 167 -2.42 8.71 8.34
N ILE A 168 -2.33 8.09 7.17
CA ILE A 168 -2.03 6.65 7.08
C ILE A 168 -0.62 6.38 7.61
N ALA A 169 0.35 7.25 7.29
CA ALA A 169 1.69 7.17 7.86
C ALA A 169 1.70 7.39 9.38
N GLN A 170 0.86 8.28 9.92
CA GLN A 170 0.71 8.44 11.37
C GLN A 170 0.14 7.19 12.05
N LEU A 171 -0.88 6.56 11.46
CA LEU A 171 -1.47 5.30 11.94
C LEU A 171 -0.44 4.16 11.88
N LYS A 172 0.27 4.04 10.76
CA LYS A 172 1.35 3.06 10.56
C LYS A 172 2.41 3.16 11.65
N LEU A 173 2.94 4.36 11.91
CA LEU A 173 3.95 4.55 12.95
C LEU A 173 3.39 4.37 14.37
N ALA A 174 2.08 4.53 14.57
CA ALA A 174 1.45 4.27 15.86
C ALA A 174 1.44 2.79 16.25
N SER A 175 1.56 1.86 15.31
CA SER A 175 1.71 0.42 15.61
C SER A 175 3.03 0.09 16.33
N GLY A 176 4.05 0.96 16.22
CA GLY A 176 5.39 0.75 16.77
C GLY A 176 5.72 1.54 18.04
N LYS A 177 4.79 2.35 18.56
CA LYS A 177 5.03 3.22 19.73
C LYS A 177 3.93 3.07 20.77
N THR A 178 4.26 3.35 22.03
CA THR A 178 3.25 3.50 23.08
C THR A 178 2.79 4.96 23.12
N MET A 179 1.48 5.19 23.06
CA MET A 179 0.85 6.51 23.12
C MET A 179 -0.24 6.51 24.20
N SER A 180 -0.76 7.69 24.53
CA SER A 180 -1.94 7.81 25.39
C SER A 180 -3.22 7.36 24.66
N SER A 181 -4.24 6.95 25.42
CA SER A 181 -5.56 6.57 24.86
C SER A 181 -6.19 7.71 24.04
N GLU A 182 -6.01 8.97 24.47
CA GLU A 182 -6.51 10.14 23.75
C GLU A 182 -5.84 10.30 22.37
N GLU A 183 -4.54 10.06 22.29
CA GLU A 183 -3.81 10.15 21.01
C GLU A 183 -4.26 9.06 20.02
N TYR A 184 -4.46 7.82 20.50
CA TYR A 184 -5.00 6.75 19.67
C TYR A 184 -6.41 7.07 19.19
N GLN A 185 -7.29 7.52 20.09
CA GLN A 185 -8.65 7.91 19.73
C GLN A 185 -8.66 9.05 18.70
N ASN A 186 -7.80 10.05 18.87
CA ASN A 186 -7.67 11.14 17.91
C ASN A 186 -7.26 10.66 16.51
N LEU A 187 -6.38 9.65 16.40
CA LEU A 187 -6.04 9.05 15.10
C LEU A 187 -7.21 8.30 14.48
N VAL A 188 -7.95 7.52 15.28
CA VAL A 188 -9.16 6.80 14.81
C VAL A 188 -10.25 7.78 14.37
N THR A 189 -10.51 8.84 15.13
CA THR A 189 -11.45 9.90 14.74
C THR A 189 -11.06 10.53 13.42
N LYS A 190 -9.78 10.83 13.20
CA LYS A 190 -9.28 11.35 11.92
C LYS A 190 -9.48 10.34 10.78
N ALA A 191 -9.23 9.06 11.03
CA ALA A 191 -9.43 8.00 10.03
C ALA A 191 -10.90 7.93 9.58
N ILE A 192 -11.82 7.90 10.53
CA ILE A 192 -13.27 7.93 10.26
C ILE A 192 -13.65 9.19 9.46
N LYS A 193 -13.22 10.38 9.92
CA LYS A 193 -13.58 11.65 9.28
C LYS A 193 -13.00 11.81 7.88
N SER A 194 -11.86 11.17 7.59
CA SER A 194 -11.24 11.22 6.26
C SER A 194 -12.11 10.57 5.18
N LYS A 195 -12.96 9.60 5.57
CA LYS A 195 -13.73 8.74 4.66
C LYS A 195 -12.85 7.99 3.64
N ASP A 196 -11.55 7.93 3.88
CA ASP A 196 -10.59 7.16 3.09
C ASP A 196 -10.59 5.71 3.60
N PRO A 197 -11.05 4.73 2.80
CA PRO A 197 -11.06 3.34 3.19
C PRO A 197 -9.66 2.81 3.55
N GLU A 198 -8.59 3.33 2.95
CA GLU A 198 -7.22 2.91 3.27
C GLU A 198 -6.76 3.46 4.62
N ALA A 199 -7.20 4.67 5.00
CA ALA A 199 -6.98 5.21 6.35
C ALA A 199 -7.77 4.44 7.42
N ILE A 200 -9.01 4.05 7.11
CA ILE A 200 -9.82 3.21 8.01
C ILE A 200 -9.15 1.83 8.16
N PHE A 201 -8.62 1.25 7.08
CA PHE A 201 -7.91 -0.02 7.14
C PHE A 201 -6.65 0.09 8.01
N ALA A 202 -5.89 1.18 7.91
CA ALA A 202 -4.67 1.37 8.70
C ALA A 202 -4.88 1.38 10.23
N VAL A 203 -6.13 1.51 10.70
CA VAL A 203 -6.48 1.31 12.12
C VAL A 203 -6.21 -0.13 12.58
N ASP A 204 -6.44 -1.14 11.74
CA ASP A 204 -6.10 -2.54 12.03
C ASP A 204 -4.60 -2.70 12.37
N GLU A 205 -3.74 -2.12 11.54
CA GLU A 205 -2.28 -2.20 11.74
C GLU A 205 -1.86 -1.50 13.04
N MET A 206 -2.46 -0.35 13.36
CA MET A 206 -2.24 0.33 14.65
C MET A 206 -2.64 -0.55 15.84
N LEU A 207 -3.78 -1.25 15.74
CA LEU A 207 -4.30 -2.12 16.80
C LEU A 207 -3.49 -3.39 17.01
N ASN A 208 -2.74 -3.83 16.01
CA ASN A 208 -1.85 -4.98 16.08
C ASN A 208 -0.55 -4.72 16.87
N ASN A 209 -0.42 -3.59 17.59
CA ASN A 209 0.73 -3.31 18.46
C ASN A 209 0.71 -4.20 19.71
N PRO A 210 1.60 -5.22 19.82
CA PRO A 210 1.60 -6.14 20.96
C PRO A 210 2.08 -5.48 22.26
N ASN A 211 2.70 -4.30 22.18
CA ASN A 211 3.31 -3.59 23.31
C ASN A 211 2.41 -2.48 23.87
N ALA A 212 1.21 -2.30 23.32
CA ALA A 212 0.29 -1.25 23.75
C ALA A 212 -1.09 -1.82 24.14
N SER A 213 -1.58 -1.43 25.31
CA SER A 213 -3.00 -1.59 25.66
C SER A 213 -3.79 -0.44 25.05
N ILE A 214 -4.27 -0.64 23.81
CA ILE A 214 -4.96 0.42 23.07
C ILE A 214 -6.43 0.49 23.51
N GLU A 215 -6.82 1.63 24.09
CA GLU A 215 -8.20 1.90 24.50
C GLU A 215 -8.89 2.86 23.51
N LEU A 216 -9.80 2.31 22.70
CA LEU A 216 -10.52 3.08 21.69
C LEU A 216 -11.78 3.82 22.21
N GLY A 217 -12.13 3.66 23.49
CA GLY A 217 -13.32 4.31 24.07
C GLY A 217 -14.60 3.98 23.30
N SER A 218 -15.37 4.99 22.89
CA SER A 218 -16.62 4.81 22.12
C SER A 218 -16.41 4.18 20.73
N TYR A 219 -15.18 4.23 20.20
CA TYR A 219 -14.80 3.58 18.94
C TYR A 219 -14.48 2.08 19.12
N ALA A 220 -14.37 1.60 20.35
CA ALA A 220 -14.30 0.17 20.63
C ALA A 220 -15.70 -0.45 20.49
N PRO A 221 -15.84 -1.60 19.83
CA PRO A 221 -16.97 -2.47 20.09
C PRO A 221 -16.94 -2.95 21.55
N ASP A 222 -18.07 -2.90 22.26
CA ASP A 222 -18.11 -3.04 23.73
C ASP A 222 -17.52 -4.39 24.20
N ASN A 223 -16.63 -4.39 25.20
CA ASN A 223 -16.13 -5.56 25.97
C ASN A 223 -15.88 -6.87 25.18
N SER A 224 -15.43 -6.80 23.93
CA SER A 224 -15.53 -7.93 22.98
C SER A 224 -14.22 -8.36 22.33
N GLY A 225 -13.26 -8.84 23.13
CA GLY A 225 -12.29 -9.86 22.71
C GLY A 225 -11.41 -9.62 21.46
N ASN A 226 -10.66 -10.68 21.11
CA ASN A 226 -9.43 -10.73 20.30
C ASN A 226 -9.57 -10.53 18.77
N TYR A 227 -10.49 -9.71 18.24
CA TYR A 227 -10.62 -9.53 16.77
C TYR A 227 -11.04 -8.12 16.31
N THR A 228 -10.84 -7.10 17.16
CA THR A 228 -11.27 -5.73 16.85
C THR A 228 -10.52 -5.18 15.64
N GLU A 229 -9.24 -5.53 15.51
CA GLU A 229 -8.38 -5.24 14.36
C GLU A 229 -9.00 -5.75 13.05
N PHE A 230 -9.46 -7.01 13.02
CA PHE A 230 -10.15 -7.57 11.86
C PHE A 230 -11.49 -6.91 11.58
N ALA A 231 -12.22 -6.44 12.61
CA ALA A 231 -13.46 -5.71 12.42
C ALA A 231 -13.23 -4.38 11.68
N TRP A 232 -12.15 -3.66 12.02
CA TRP A 232 -11.72 -2.45 11.30
C TRP A 232 -11.30 -2.76 9.86
N ALA A 233 -10.48 -3.79 9.66
CA ALA A 233 -10.05 -4.22 8.34
C ALA A 233 -11.26 -4.56 7.44
N LEU A 234 -12.23 -5.34 7.94
CA LEU A 234 -13.43 -5.71 7.21
C LEU A 234 -14.34 -4.51 6.91
N ALA A 235 -14.53 -3.60 7.89
CA ALA A 235 -15.30 -2.39 7.66
C ALA A 235 -14.67 -1.50 6.58
N ALA A 236 -13.34 -1.41 6.54
CA ALA A 236 -12.60 -0.71 5.49
C ALA A 236 -12.76 -1.37 4.12
N CYS A 237 -12.69 -2.71 4.04
CA CYS A 237 -12.95 -3.44 2.80
C CYS A 237 -14.36 -3.15 2.26
N GLU A 238 -15.37 -3.16 3.14
CA GLU A 238 -16.76 -2.83 2.79
C GLU A 238 -16.93 -1.34 2.42
N ALA A 239 -16.05 -0.46 2.88
CA ALA A 239 -15.97 0.95 2.48
C ALA A 239 -15.22 1.19 1.15
N GLY A 240 -14.55 0.17 0.59
CA GLY A 240 -13.88 0.26 -0.72
C GLY A 240 -12.36 0.10 -0.68
N ALA A 241 -11.76 -0.30 0.45
CA ALA A 241 -10.34 -0.61 0.50
C ALA A 241 -9.99 -1.80 -0.40
N ALA A 242 -8.74 -1.87 -0.86
CA ALA A 242 -8.29 -2.91 -1.78
C ALA A 242 -8.15 -4.28 -1.08
N CYS A 243 -9.26 -5.00 -0.93
CA CYS A 243 -9.35 -6.32 -0.28
C CYS A 243 -9.73 -7.47 -1.22
N GLY A 244 -10.16 -7.14 -2.44
CA GLY A 244 -10.66 -8.10 -3.42
C GLY A 244 -9.59 -9.00 -4.05
N PRO A 245 -9.99 -9.81 -5.06
CA PRO A 245 -9.08 -10.70 -5.77
C PRO A 245 -7.91 -9.98 -6.42
N GLY A 246 -6.71 -10.54 -6.23
CA GLY A 246 -5.48 -9.93 -6.77
C GLY A 246 -5.06 -8.64 -6.06
N SER A 247 -5.67 -8.30 -4.91
CA SER A 247 -5.14 -7.27 -4.02
C SER A 247 -3.88 -7.74 -3.30
N TYR A 248 -3.01 -6.79 -2.93
CA TYR A 248 -1.80 -7.09 -2.17
C TYR A 248 -2.15 -7.74 -0.83
N ARG A 249 -3.23 -7.30 -0.18
CA ARG A 249 -3.73 -7.88 1.08
C ARG A 249 -4.12 -9.35 0.94
N SER A 250 -4.82 -9.72 -0.13
CA SER A 250 -5.16 -11.12 -0.41
C SER A 250 -3.91 -11.97 -0.64
N ASP A 251 -2.89 -11.42 -1.30
CA ASP A 251 -1.61 -12.10 -1.49
C ASP A 251 -0.86 -12.27 -0.17
N MET A 252 -0.78 -11.24 0.67
CA MET A 252 -0.10 -11.30 1.96
C MET A 252 -0.75 -12.27 2.94
N ILE A 253 -2.08 -12.41 2.94
CA ILE A 253 -2.73 -13.47 3.73
C ILE A 253 -2.28 -14.85 3.26
N CYS A 254 -2.20 -15.09 1.95
CA CYS A 254 -1.76 -16.37 1.41
C CYS A 254 -0.29 -16.64 1.76
N LEU A 255 0.58 -15.63 1.69
CA LEU A 255 2.00 -15.75 2.05
C LEU A 255 2.23 -15.98 3.54
N ASN A 256 1.55 -15.22 4.41
CA ASN A 256 1.80 -15.26 5.85
C ASN A 256 1.10 -16.41 6.56
N TYR A 257 -0.10 -16.79 6.11
CA TYR A 257 -0.95 -17.77 6.81
C TYR A 257 -1.25 -19.03 5.99
N GLY A 258 -0.83 -19.08 4.72
CA GLY A 258 -1.20 -20.18 3.80
C GLY A 258 -2.69 -20.22 3.44
N ILE A 259 -3.45 -19.17 3.80
CA ILE A 259 -4.88 -19.04 3.52
C ILE A 259 -5.04 -18.39 2.14
N CYS A 260 -4.98 -19.23 1.11
CA CYS A 260 -5.00 -18.75 -0.27
C CYS A 260 -6.44 -18.69 -0.80
N GLY A 261 -7.17 -17.67 -0.33
CA GLY A 261 -8.50 -17.30 -0.83
C GLY A 261 -8.45 -16.24 -1.93
N SER A 262 -9.58 -16.01 -2.59
CA SER A 262 -9.70 -14.92 -3.56
C SER A 262 -9.88 -13.56 -2.88
N ARG A 263 -10.35 -13.47 -1.64
CA ARG A 263 -10.60 -12.19 -0.96
C ARG A 263 -10.04 -12.20 0.45
N TYR A 264 -9.60 -11.03 0.93
CA TYR A 264 -9.17 -10.87 2.32
C TYR A 264 -10.32 -11.14 3.30
N GLU A 265 -11.51 -10.65 2.98
CA GLU A 265 -12.70 -10.77 3.83
C GLU A 265 -13.11 -12.23 4.04
N ASP A 266 -13.05 -13.04 2.97
CA ASP A 266 -13.37 -14.47 3.03
C ASP A 266 -12.38 -15.22 3.91
N ALA A 267 -11.08 -14.88 3.82
CA ALA A 267 -10.05 -15.48 4.65
C ALA A 267 -10.30 -15.19 6.14
N VAL A 268 -10.59 -13.94 6.48
CA VAL A 268 -10.91 -13.55 7.86
C VAL A 268 -12.10 -14.32 8.39
N ARG A 269 -13.21 -14.34 7.63
CA ARG A 269 -14.49 -14.90 8.07
C ARG A 269 -14.56 -16.42 8.07
N THR A 270 -13.69 -17.11 7.31
CA THR A 270 -13.79 -18.57 7.16
C THR A 270 -12.60 -19.34 7.71
N LYS A 271 -11.44 -18.69 7.92
CA LYS A 271 -10.19 -19.37 8.28
C LYS A 271 -9.44 -18.73 9.46
N ILE A 272 -9.57 -17.42 9.67
CA ILE A 272 -8.85 -16.73 10.75
C ILE A 272 -9.71 -16.67 12.01
N VAL A 273 -10.93 -16.14 11.91
CA VAL A 273 -11.83 -15.99 13.06
C VAL A 273 -12.59 -17.31 13.30
N PRO A 274 -12.56 -17.88 14.51
CA PRO A 274 -13.29 -19.11 14.83
C PRO A 274 -14.81 -18.96 14.61
N PRO A 275 -15.51 -20.01 14.15
CA PRO A 275 -16.95 -19.94 13.85
C PRO A 275 -17.81 -19.40 15.01
N GLY A 276 -17.49 -19.76 16.26
CA GLY A 276 -18.20 -19.27 17.45
C GLY A 276 -18.06 -17.77 17.72
N GLN A 277 -17.12 -17.09 17.07
CA GLN A 277 -16.83 -15.65 17.22
C GLN A 277 -17.34 -14.83 16.02
N LEU A 278 -17.85 -15.46 14.97
CA LEU A 278 -18.28 -14.75 13.75
C LEU A 278 -19.44 -13.79 14.00
N ASN A 279 -20.42 -14.18 14.83
CA ASN A 279 -21.52 -13.29 15.20
C ASN A 279 -21.03 -12.06 15.96
N LEU A 280 -19.99 -12.21 16.77
CA LEU A 280 -19.38 -11.09 17.47
C LEU A 280 -18.70 -10.16 16.47
N LEU A 281 -17.80 -10.71 15.64
CA LEU A 281 -17.12 -9.97 14.58
C LEU A 281 -18.09 -9.18 13.70
N ASN A 282 -19.18 -9.80 13.24
CA ASN A 282 -20.18 -9.15 12.40
C ASN A 282 -20.81 -7.94 13.08
N LYS A 283 -21.19 -8.08 14.36
CA LYS A 283 -21.73 -6.94 15.15
C LYS A 283 -20.71 -5.82 15.30
N GLN A 284 -19.42 -6.15 15.44
CA GLN A 284 -18.36 -5.14 15.51
C GLN A 284 -18.21 -4.40 14.18
N VAL A 285 -18.19 -5.12 13.06
CA VAL A 285 -18.15 -4.53 11.71
C VAL A 285 -19.35 -3.60 11.50
N GLU A 286 -20.57 -4.05 11.82
CA GLU A 286 -21.79 -3.23 11.71
C GLU A 286 -21.70 -1.96 12.58
N LYS A 287 -21.18 -2.05 13.81
CA LYS A 287 -20.98 -0.89 14.68
C LYS A 287 -19.99 0.11 14.07
N ILE A 288 -18.84 -0.37 13.60
CA ILE A 288 -17.81 0.49 12.96
C ILE A 288 -18.38 1.15 11.71
N GLN A 289 -19.12 0.41 10.88
CA GLN A 289 -19.78 0.98 9.70
C GLN A 289 -20.81 2.03 10.03
N SER A 290 -21.59 1.85 11.11
CA SER A 290 -22.52 2.86 11.60
C SER A 290 -21.76 4.14 11.97
N ILE A 291 -20.66 4.01 12.72
CA ILE A 291 -19.79 5.14 13.10
C ILE A 291 -19.28 5.87 11.85
N ILE A 292 -18.76 5.13 10.86
CA ILE A 292 -18.26 5.70 9.59
C ILE A 292 -19.36 6.48 8.84
N LYS A 293 -20.61 6.00 8.88
CA LYS A 293 -21.75 6.65 8.20
C LYS A 293 -22.29 7.87 8.93
N THR A 294 -22.21 7.91 10.26
CA THR A 294 -22.83 8.95 11.10
C THR A 294 -21.95 10.17 11.30
N GLU A 295 -20.62 10.03 11.25
CA GLU A 295 -19.67 11.16 11.27
C GLU A 295 -19.70 11.90 9.91
N LYS A 296 -20.71 12.76 9.73
CA LYS A 296 -20.85 13.64 8.56
C LYS A 296 -20.11 14.95 8.71
#